data_AF-A0A940LZB4-F1
#
_entry.id   AF-A0A940LZB4-F1
#
_cell.length_a   1.000
_cell.length_b   1.000
_cell.length_c   1.000
_cell.angle_alpha   90.00
_cell.angle_beta   90.00
_cell.angle_gamma   90.00
#
_symmetry.space_group_name_H-M   'P 1'
#
loop_
_entity.id
_entity.type
_entity.pdbx_description
1 polymer ?
#
loop_
_entity_poly.entity_id
_entity_poly.type
_entity_poly.pdbx_seq_one_letter_code
_entity_poly.pdbx_strand_id
1 'polypeptide(L)' 'MGGFSLMHWLLFAGIAILVLGGGRFSNMMGDVAKGIKNFKKGMSEDDEAKPAARIEGKAAPEPQVDRDAERVREEQR' A
#
# COMPACT_ATOMS: atom_id res chain seq x y z
N MET A 1 15.42 38.37 2.72
CA MET A 1 14.43 37.76 1.81
C MET A 1 14.32 36.27 2.14
N GLY A 2 13.68 35.97 3.28
CA GLY A 2 13.58 34.61 3.84
C GLY A 2 12.41 33.85 3.25
N GLY A 3 12.54 33.49 1.98
CA GLY A 3 11.52 32.73 1.26
C GLY A 3 11.33 31.35 1.88
N PHE A 4 10.14 31.12 2.44
CA PHE A 4 9.54 29.82 2.71
C PHE A 4 10.41 28.83 3.49
N SER A 5 10.54 29.09 4.79
CA SER A 5 11.03 28.15 5.81
C SER A 5 10.38 26.76 5.68
N LEU A 6 11.07 25.70 6.10
CA LEU A 6 10.56 24.32 6.19
C LEU A 6 9.16 24.24 6.84
N MET A 7 8.87 25.15 7.76
CA MET A 7 7.55 25.25 8.41
C MET A 7 6.41 25.58 7.44
N HIS A 8 6.67 26.33 6.37
CA HIS A 8 5.67 26.61 5.35
C HIS A 8 5.28 25.36 4.56
N TRP A 9 6.26 24.53 4.20
CA TRP A 9 6.01 23.26 3.51
C TRP A 9 5.20 22.29 4.36
N LEU A 10 5.44 22.25 5.68
CA LEU A 10 4.67 21.43 6.60
C LEU A 10 3.20 21.89 6.68
N LEU A 11 2.97 23.21 6.74
CA LEU A 11 1.63 23.79 6.78
C LEU A 11 0.89 23.59 5.46
N PHE A 12 1.59 23.78 4.33
CA PHE A 12 1.06 23.55 2.99
C PHE A 12 0.68 22.09 2.76
N ALA A 13 1.53 21.14 3.18
CA ALA A 13 1.23 19.71 3.12
C ALA A 13 0.00 19.35 3.97
N GLY A 14 -0.13 19.92 5.17
CA GLY A 14 -1.31 19.73 6.02
C GLY A 14 -2.59 20.21 5.36
N ILE A 15 -2.59 21.41 4.76
CA ILE A 15 -3.75 21.96 4.04
C ILE A 15 -4.06 21.13 2.79
N ALA A 16 -3.05 20.70 2.03
CA ALA A 16 -3.25 19.86 0.86
C ALA A 16 -3.95 18.54 1.21
N ILE A 17 -3.52 17.86 2.28
CA ILE A 17 -4.17 16.62 2.74
C ILE A 17 -5.62 16.88 3.18
N LEU A 18 -5.89 18.02 3.82
CA LEU A 18 -7.25 18.40 4.24
C LEU A 18 -8.17 18.63 3.03
N VAL A 19 -7.68 19.27 1.97
CA VAL A 19 -8.42 19.52 0.72
C VAL A 19 -8.63 18.23 -0.08
N LEU A 20 -7.62 17.36 -0.14
CA LEU A 20 -7.73 16.07 -0.82
C LEU A 20 -8.59 15.05 -0.05
N GLY A 21 -8.72 15.22 1.26
CA GLY A 21 -9.42 14.30 2.16
C GLY A 21 -8.62 13.01 2.42
N GLY A 22 -8.66 12.52 3.66
CA GLY A 22 -7.87 11.35 4.09
C GLY A 22 -8.12 10.08 3.25
N GLY A 23 -9.32 9.92 2.68
CA GLY A 23 -9.69 8.76 1.86
C GLY A 23 -8.98 8.69 0.51
N ARG A 24 -8.83 9.81 -0.22
CA ARG A 24 -8.14 9.81 -1.52
C ARG A 24 -6.62 9.81 -1.36
N PHE A 25 -6.11 10.55 -0.38
CA PHE A 25 -4.67 10.60 -0.11
C PHE A 25 -4.12 9.23 0.32
N SER A 26 -4.84 8.49 1.17
CA SER A 26 -4.40 7.16 1.63
C SER A 26 -4.35 6.13 0.50
N ASN A 27 -5.35 6.09 -0.39
CA ASN A 27 -5.34 5.19 -1.55
C ASN A 27 -4.24 5.56 -2.56
N MET A 28 -4.07 6.85 -2.88
CA MET A 28 -2.98 7.29 -3.77
C MET A 28 -1.59 7.05 -3.15
N MET A 29 -1.42 7.30 -1.85
CA MET A 29 -0.15 7.06 -1.18
C MET A 29 0.19 5.56 -1.12
N GLY A 30 -0.82 4.69 -1.00
CA GLY A 30 -0.64 3.24 -1.07
C GLY A 30 -0.13 2.76 -2.43
N ASP A 31 -0.66 3.29 -3.54
CA ASP A 31 -0.22 2.91 -4.88
C ASP A 31 1.13 3.54 -5.26
N VAL A 32 1.38 4.78 -4.81
CA VAL A 32 2.70 5.42 -4.93
C VAL A 32 3.75 4.68 -4.10
N ALA A 33 3.43 4.24 -2.88
CA ALA A 33 4.33 3.47 -2.03
C ALA A 33 4.69 2.11 -2.66
N LYS A 34 3.72 1.42 -3.28
CA LYS A 34 4.00 0.18 -4.05
C LYS A 34 4.90 0.46 -5.26
N GLY A 35 4.65 1.53 -6.00
CA GLY A 35 5.49 1.94 -7.14
C GLY A 35 6.93 2.22 -6.74
N ILE A 36 7.14 3.00 -5.67
CA ILE A 36 8.47 3.32 -5.15
C ILE A 36 9.14 2.07 -4.54
N LYS A 37 8.41 1.20 -3.84
CA LYS A 37 8.95 -0.06 -3.30
C LYS A 37 9.42 -1.00 -4.41
N ASN A 38 8.67 -1.11 -5.50
CA ASN A 38 9.03 -1.92 -6.66
C ASN A 38 10.22 -1.32 -7.43
N PHE A 39 10.27 0.01 -7.53
CA PHE A 39 11.41 0.72 -8.13
C PHE A 39 12.68 0.51 -7.31
N LYS A 40 12.60 0.65 -5.98
CA LYS A 40 13.73 0.36 -5.08
C LYS A 40 14.15 -1.11 -5.15
N LYS A 41 13.19 -2.03 -5.16
CA LYS A 41 13.47 -3.47 -5.26
C LYS A 41 14.16 -3.80 -6.59
N GLY A 42 13.66 -3.31 -7.72
CA GLY A 42 14.29 -3.51 -9.03
C GLY A 42 15.69 -2.92 -9.12
N MET A 43 15.95 -1.79 -8.46
CA MET A 43 17.28 -1.16 -8.42
C MET A 43 18.24 -1.86 -7.44
N SER A 44 17.73 -2.48 -6.37
CA SER A 44 18.54 -3.32 -5.46
C SER A 44 18.74 -4.75 -5.98
N GLU A 45 17.85 -5.26 -6.84
CA GLU A 45 18.02 -6.55 -7.53
C GLU A 45 19.13 -6.51 -8.61
N ASP A 46 19.49 -5.32 -9.11
CA ASP A 46 20.68 -5.11 -9.95
C ASP A 46 21.99 -5.29 -9.16
N ASP A 47 21.95 -5.08 -7.84
CA ASP A 47 23.09 -5.20 -6.92
C ASP A 47 23.17 -6.59 -6.23
N GLU A 48 22.05 -7.30 -6.07
CA GLU A 48 22.00 -8.59 -5.37
C GLU A 48 21.13 -9.62 -6.11
N ALA A 49 21.79 -10.57 -6.79
CA ALA A 49 21.16 -11.65 -7.52
C ALA A 49 20.40 -12.64 -6.61
N LYS A 50 19.10 -12.41 -6.37
CA LYS A 50 18.15 -13.41 -5.83
C LYS A 50 16.76 -13.27 -6.49
N PRO A 51 16.01 -14.39 -6.68
CA PRO A 51 14.81 -14.38 -7.49
C PRO A 51 13.69 -13.61 -6.79
N ALA A 52 13.13 -12.65 -7.53
CA ALA A 52 12.09 -11.75 -7.10
C ALA A 52 10.87 -12.48 -6.51
N ALA A 53 10.62 -12.27 -5.21
CA ALA A 53 9.28 -12.47 -4.66
C ALA A 53 8.30 -11.64 -5.50
N ARG A 54 7.47 -12.37 -6.26
CA ARG A 54 6.37 -11.91 -7.10
C ARG A 54 5.58 -10.82 -6.37
N ILE A 55 5.22 -9.76 -7.08
CA ILE A 55 4.29 -8.74 -6.59
C ILE A 55 2.96 -9.45 -6.27
N GLU A 56 2.80 -9.87 -5.01
CA GLU A 56 1.50 -10.19 -4.44
C GLU A 56 0.76 -8.85 -4.31
N GLY A 57 0.13 -8.46 -5.42
CA GLY A 57 -1.12 -7.71 -5.32
C GLY A 57 -1.99 -8.50 -4.35
N LYS A 58 -2.20 -7.90 -3.18
CA LYS A 58 -3.24 -8.23 -2.20
C LYS A 58 -4.24 -9.21 -2.81
N ALA A 59 -4.23 -10.43 -2.29
CA ALA A 59 -5.33 -11.37 -2.40
C ALA A 59 -6.63 -10.58 -2.61
N ALA A 60 -7.27 -10.80 -3.76
CA ALA A 60 -8.70 -10.60 -3.83
C ALA A 60 -9.29 -11.18 -2.54
N PRO A 61 -10.29 -10.55 -1.91
CA PRO A 61 -10.96 -11.17 -0.79
C PRO A 61 -11.51 -12.49 -1.33
N GLU A 62 -10.76 -13.57 -1.12
CA GLU A 62 -11.21 -14.91 -1.45
C GLU A 62 -12.49 -15.08 -0.63
N PRO A 63 -13.62 -15.42 -1.25
CA PRO A 63 -14.86 -15.56 -0.54
C PRO A 63 -14.64 -16.66 0.51
N GLN A 64 -14.52 -16.27 1.77
CA GLN A 64 -14.49 -17.16 2.94
C GLN A 64 -15.81 -17.94 3.11
N VAL A 65 -16.72 -17.89 2.14
CA VAL A 65 -18.05 -18.48 2.21
C VAL A 65 -18.03 -20.01 2.05
N ASP A 66 -16.98 -20.61 1.49
CA ASP A 66 -16.97 -22.05 1.21
C ASP A 66 -16.35 -22.90 2.34
N ARG A 67 -15.29 -22.40 3.02
CA ARG A 67 -14.58 -23.19 4.05
C ARG A 67 -15.35 -23.34 5.37
N ASP A 68 -16.19 -22.36 5.70
CA ASP A 68 -16.99 -22.43 6.94
C ASP A 68 -18.22 -23.33 6.76
N ALA A 69 -18.75 -23.48 5.54
CA ALA A 69 -19.88 -24.37 5.27
C ALA A 69 -19.49 -25.85 5.32
N GLU A 70 -18.27 -26.21 4.90
CA GLU A 70 -17.80 -27.60 4.90
C GLU A 70 -17.42 -28.08 6.32
N ARG A 71 -16.80 -27.22 7.14
CA ARG A 71 -16.45 -27.58 8.53
C ARG A 71 -17.66 -27.83 9.43
N VAL A 72 -18.74 -27.08 9.25
CA VAL A 72 -19.99 -27.31 10.00
C VAL A 72 -20.65 -28.64 9.61
N ARG A 73 -20.42 -29.13 8.39
CA ARG A 73 -20.98 -30.39 7.90
C ARG A 73 -20.20 -31.62 8.38
N GLU A 74 -18.90 -31.48 8.59
CA GLU A 74 -18.07 -32.52 9.19
C GLU A 74 -18.23 -32.60 10.72
N GLU A 75 -18.43 -31.48 11.42
CA GLU A 75 -18.60 -31.49 12.88
C GLU A 75 -19.97 -32.02 13.35
N GLN A 76 -20.95 -32.11 12.43
CA GLN A 76 -22.31 -32.60 12.68
C GLN A 76 -22.55 -34.03 12.17
N ARG A 77 -21.52 -34.74 11.67
CA ARG A 77 -21.61 -36.11 11.17
C ARG A 77 -20.84 -37.08 12.07
#